data_AF-A0A4Y2AYN6-F1
#
_entry.id   AF-A0A4Y2AYN6-F1
#
_cell.length_a   1.000
_cell.length_b   1.000
_cell.length_c   1.000
_cell.angle_alpha   90.00
_cell.angle_beta   90.00
_cell.angle_gamma   90.00
#
_symmetry.space_group_name_H-M   'P 1'
#
loop_
_entity.id
_entity.type
_entity.pdbx_description
1 polymer ?
#
loop_
_entity_poly.entity_id
_entity_poly.type
_entity_poly.pdbx_seq_one_letter_code
_entity_poly.pdbx_strand_id
1 'polypeptide(L)' 'MEWTEEKSLKLIEVYRSKTLLWDPKHSDHYRKNLKEDAWNEISKEISSPVAQCKKKMVSLLASNRREKQRVKNSKGTGK' A
#
# COMPACT_ATOMS: atom_id res chain seq x y z
N MET A 1 -0.91 -13.00 -13.85
CA MET A 1 0.34 -12.26 -13.63
C MET A 1 0.92 -12.74 -12.31
N GLU A 2 2.02 -13.48 -12.38
CA GLU A 2 2.76 -13.90 -11.19
C GLU A 2 3.47 -12.68 -10.62
N TRP A 3 3.14 -12.34 -9.37
CA TRP A 3 3.85 -11.32 -8.63
C TRP A 3 5.03 -11.98 -7.95
N THR A 4 6.24 -11.67 -8.41
CA THR A 4 7.46 -12.10 -7.72
C THR A 4 7.59 -11.38 -6.38
N GLU A 5 8.32 -11.99 -5.45
CA GLU A 5 8.62 -11.37 -4.15
C GLU A 5 9.30 -10.03 -4.31
N GLU A 6 10.29 -9.94 -5.21
CA GLU A 6 11.02 -8.69 -5.49
C GLU A 6 10.09 -7.56 -5.95
N LYS A 7 9.16 -7.84 -6.89
CA LYS A 7 8.16 -6.85 -7.33
C LYS A 7 7.23 -6.43 -6.21
N SER A 8 6.87 -7.37 -5.34
CA SER A 8 5.98 -7.12 -4.20
C SER A 8 6.68 -6.27 -3.13
N LEU A 9 7.94 -6.56 -2.83
CA LEU A 9 8.76 -5.78 -1.90
C LEU A 9 8.97 -4.36 -2.42
N LYS A 10 9.37 -4.22 -3.69
CA LYS A 10 9.55 -2.91 -4.33
C LYS A 10 8.24 -2.11 -4.34
N LEU A 11 7.11 -2.77 -4.61
CA LEU A 11 5.78 -2.14 -4.51
C LEU A 11 5.51 -1.55 -3.12
N ILE A 12 5.86 -2.29 -2.06
CA ILE A 12 5.66 -1.84 -0.68
C ILE A 12 6.60 -0.67 -0.37
N GLU A 13 7.86 -0.73 -0.78
CA GLU A 13 8.84 0.33 -0.53
C GLU A 13 8.42 1.66 -1.17
N VAL A 14 8.09 1.64 -2.47
CA VAL A 14 7.69 2.86 -3.19
C VAL A 14 6.38 3.41 -2.62
N TYR A 15 5.42 2.53 -2.32
CA TYR A 15 4.15 2.94 -1.68
C TYR A 15 4.37 3.56 -0.30
N ARG A 16 5.31 3.01 0.50
CA ARG A 16 5.63 3.55 1.82
C ARG A 16 6.24 4.94 1.73
N SER A 17 7.12 5.18 0.75
CA SER A 17 7.70 6.50 0.50
C SER A 17 6.65 7.53 0.07
N LYS A 18 5.56 7.11 -0.56
CA LYS A 18 4.48 8.00 -1.02
C LYS A 18 3.45 8.24 0.09
N THR A 19 3.82 9.06 1.08
CA THR A 19 2.96 9.45 2.22
C THR A 19 1.60 9.96 1.77
N LEU A 20 1.52 10.67 0.64
CA LEU A 20 0.27 11.13 0.03
C LEU A 20 -0.78 10.03 -0.27
N LEU A 21 -0.37 8.77 -0.44
CA LEU A 21 -1.27 7.64 -0.72
C LEU A 21 -1.94 7.06 0.53
N TRP A 22 -1.24 7.08 1.67
CA TRP A 22 -1.66 6.39 2.89
C TRP A 22 -1.87 7.31 4.09
N ASP A 23 -1.32 8.52 4.07
CA ASP A 23 -1.42 9.48 5.16
C ASP A 23 -2.72 10.32 5.04
N PRO A 24 -3.67 10.16 5.97
CA PRO A 24 -4.93 10.90 5.96
C PRO A 24 -4.78 12.33 6.52
N LYS A 25 -3.63 12.68 7.10
CA LYS A 25 -3.35 14.01 7.67
C LYS A 25 -2.81 14.99 6.64
N HIS A 26 -2.31 14.52 5.50
CA HIS A 26 -1.89 15.39 4.41
C HIS A 26 -3.09 16.12 3.80
N SER A 27 -3.02 17.45 3.78
CA SER A 27 -4.01 18.33 3.12
C SER A 27 -4.21 18.00 1.64
N ASP A 28 -3.17 17.46 1.00
CA ASP A 28 -3.17 16.99 -0.40
C ASP A 28 -3.76 15.59 -0.60
N HIS A 29 -4.12 14.86 0.46
CA HIS A 29 -4.75 13.53 0.35
C HIS A 29 -6.12 13.58 -0.37
N TYR A 30 -6.74 14.77 -0.41
CA TYR A 30 -7.97 15.04 -1.15
C TYR A 30 -7.73 15.33 -2.64
N ARG A 31 -6.49 15.62 -3.07
CA ARG A 31 -6.15 15.88 -4.48
C ARG A 31 -6.05 14.56 -5.24
N LYS A 32 -7.15 14.22 -5.94
CA LYS A 32 -7.24 13.05 -6.83
C LYS A 32 -6.07 12.98 -7.83
N ASN A 33 -5.67 14.13 -8.37
CA ASN A 33 -4.58 14.23 -9.35
C ASN A 33 -3.25 13.70 -8.79
N LEU A 34 -2.88 14.07 -7.56
CA LEU A 34 -1.62 13.63 -6.94
C LEU A 34 -1.64 12.15 -6.59
N LYS A 35 -2.81 11.62 -6.18
CA LYS A 35 -2.97 10.17 -5.97
C LYS A 35 -2.76 9.41 -7.28
N GLU A 36 -3.38 9.84 -8.37
CA GLU A 36 -3.20 9.19 -9.66
C GLU A 36 -1.76 9.30 -10.16
N ASP A 37 -1.12 10.46 -10.02
CA ASP A 37 0.28 10.66 -10.40
C ASP A 37 1.23 9.74 -9.63
N ALA A 38 1.07 9.67 -8.31
CA ALA A 38 1.84 8.77 -7.46
C ALA A 38 1.66 7.29 -7.83
N TRP A 39 0.44 6.88 -8.15
CA TRP A 39 0.15 5.53 -8.63
C TRP A 39 0.75 5.27 -10.02
N ASN A 40 0.72 6.26 -10.91
CA ASN A 40 1.34 6.19 -12.23
C ASN A 40 2.87 6.05 -12.11
N GLU A 41 3.51 6.79 -11.22
CA GLU A 41 4.94 6.64 -10.94
C GLU A 41 5.26 5.25 -10.39
N ILE A 42 4.49 4.73 -9.42
CA ILE A 42 4.65 3.34 -8.92
C ILE A 42 4.51 2.34 -10.08
N SER A 43 3.53 2.55 -10.96
CA SER A 43 3.30 1.70 -12.13
C SER A 43 4.48 1.72 -13.10
N LYS A 44 5.06 2.90 -13.35
CA LYS A 44 6.26 3.06 -14.19
C LYS A 44 7.47 2.36 -13.57
N GLU A 45 7.70 2.55 -12.28
CA GLU A 45 8.86 1.99 -11.56
C GLU A 45 8.83 0.46 -11.49
N ILE A 46 7.64 -0.12 -11.37
CA ILE A 46 7.45 -1.59 -11.30
C ILE A 46 7.17 -2.17 -12.70
N SER A 47 7.12 -1.30 -13.72
CA SER A 47 6.71 -1.63 -15.09
C SER A 47 5.48 -2.52 -15.11
N SER A 48 4.47 -2.16 -14.30
CA SER A 48 3.26 -2.95 -14.10
C SER A 48 2.05 -2.02 -14.07
N PRO A 49 0.88 -2.40 -14.61
CA PRO A 49 -0.27 -1.50 -14.69
C PRO A 49 -0.74 -1.03 -13.31
N VAL A 50 -1.10 0.25 -13.20
CA VAL A 50 -1.65 0.86 -11.97
C VAL A 50 -2.75 -0.01 -11.34
N ALA A 51 -3.66 -0.54 -12.16
CA ALA A 51 -4.76 -1.39 -11.71
C ALA A 51 -4.26 -2.67 -11.00
N GLN A 52 -3.20 -3.29 -11.53
CA GLN A 52 -2.59 -4.48 -10.93
C GLN A 52 -1.84 -4.12 -9.65
N CYS A 53 -1.06 -3.02 -9.65
CA CYS A 53 -0.37 -2.52 -8.46
C CYS A 53 -1.36 -2.22 -7.33
N LYS A 54 -2.49 -1.55 -7.63
CA LYS A 54 -3.58 -1.30 -6.67
C LYS A 54 -4.16 -2.61 -6.14
N LYS A 55 -4.50 -3.57 -7.02
CA LYS A 55 -5.07 -4.87 -6.61
C LYS A 55 -4.13 -5.65 -5.70
N LYS A 56 -2.83 -5.70 -6.03
CA LYS A 56 -1.81 -6.36 -5.21
C LYS A 56 -1.62 -5.65 -3.87
N MET A 57 -1.55 -4.32 -3.88
CA MET A 57 -1.45 -3.50 -2.66
C MET A 57 -2.62 -3.77 -1.72
N VAL A 58 -3.86 -3.78 -2.24
CA VAL A 58 -5.05 -4.07 -1.43
C VAL A 58 -4.95 -5.45 -0.77
N SER A 59 -4.48 -6.47 -1.49
CA SER A 59 -4.28 -7.81 -0.94
C SER A 59 -3.21 -7.84 0.18
N LEU A 60 -2.09 -7.13 -0.02
CA LEU A 60 -1.02 -6.98 0.97
C LEU A 60 -1.51 -6.24 2.21
N LEU A 61 -2.20 -5.11 2.03
CA LEU A 61 -2.78 -4.31 3.11
C LEU A 61 -3.86 -5.07 3.87
N ALA A 62 -4.71 -5.86 3.19
CA ALA A 62 -5.71 -6.69 3.83
C ALA A 62 -5.06 -7.74 4.73
N SER A 63 -3.99 -8.38 4.26
CA SER A 63 -3.21 -9.34 5.05
C SER A 63 -2.53 -8.68 6.24
N ASN A 64 -1.85 -7.54 6.02
CA ASN A 64 -1.22 -6.74 7.08
C ASN A 64 -2.23 -6.23 8.11
N ARG A 65 -3.43 -5.82 7.67
CA ARG A 65 -4.49 -5.38 8.59
C ARG A 65 -4.94 -6.54 9.48
N ARG A 66 -5.17 -7.73 8.90
CA ARG A 66 -5.55 -8.93 9.67
C ARG A 66 -4.47 -9.31 10.69
N GLU A 67 -3.21 -9.32 10.26
CA GLU A 67 -2.06 -9.59 11.13
C GLU A 67 -1.95 -8.56 12.26
N LYS A 68 -2.01 -7.27 11.95
CA LYS A 68 -2.01 -6.19 12.96
C LYS A 68 -3.19 -6.28 13.92
N GLN A 69 -4.38 -6.70 13.45
CA GLN A 69 -5.53 -6.92 14.32
C GLN A 69 -5.32 -8.11 15.25
N ARG A 70 -4.73 -9.21 14.78
CA ARG A 70 -4.35 -10.35 15.64
C ARG A 70 -3.36 -9.92 16.72
N VAL A 71 -2.33 -9.16 16.36
CA VAL A 71 -1.35 -8.65 17.33
C VAL A 71 -1.99 -7.68 18.33
N LYS A 72 -2.89 -6.78 17.88
CA LYS A 72 -3.62 -5.87 18.77
C LYS A 72 -4.55 -6.62 19.73
N ASN A 73 -5.30 -7.60 19.23
CA ASN A 73 -6.21 -8.40 20.04
C ASN A 73 -5.44 -9.36 20.98
N SER A 74 -4.26 -9.82 20.58
CA SER A 74 -3.34 -10.60 21.44
C SER A 74 -2.79 -9.77 22.60
N LYS A 75 -2.69 -8.44 22.48
CA LYS A 75 -2.28 -7.53 23.57
C LYS A 75 -3.46 -7.06 24.44
N GLY A 76 -4.68 -7.52 24.15
CA GLY A 76 -5.91 -7.17 24.87
C GLY A 76 -6.41 -8.25 25.83
N THR A 77 -5.55 -9.15 26.30
CA THR A 77 -5.89 -10.10 27.38
C THR A 77 -4.84 -10.03 28.47
N GLY A 78 -5.05 -9.06 29.35
CA GLY A 78 -4.31 -8.85 30.59
C GLY A 78 -5.19 -8.05 31.52
N LYS A 79 -6.02 -8.79 32.25
CA LYS A 79 -6.82 -8.50 33.46
C LYS A 79 -6.74 -7.10 34.07
#